data_AF-A0A4Q3XUJ9-F1
#
_entry.id   AF-A0A4Q3XUJ9-F1
#
_cell.length_a   1.000
_cell.length_b   1.000
_cell.length_c   1.000
_cell.angle_alpha   90.00
_cell.angle_beta   90.00
_cell.angle_gamma   90.00
#
_symmetry.space_group_name_H-M   'P 1'
#
loop_
_entity.id
_entity.type
_entity.pdbx_description
1 polymer ?
#
loop_
_entity_poly.entity_id
_entity_poly.type
_entity_poly.pdbx_seq_one_letter_code
_entity_poly.pdbx_strand_id
1 'polypeptide(L)'
;MDFIKRLIGKPGDTIQVKGAQILIDGEPVEPQSLGSYDVHAYVRERLGLIPDAAVKLYPDYVLVEGKKKYDTKELATVLGHEGAKIQIVPGQTLRNGKVLDEPYTREDPDYNYPEDTSEPPVKLGDDELFMMGDNRNHSKDSHIWGPLKRKNVVGHAVVLFWPPNRMGLIR
;
A
#
# COMPACT_ATOMS: atom_id res chain seq x y z
N MET A 1 1.49 14.17 -9.00
CA MET A 1 0.96 13.20 -8.04
C MET A 1 -0.53 13.48 -7.90
N ASP A 2 -1.38 12.48 -8.09
CA ASP A 2 -2.82 12.67 -7.94
C ASP A 2 -3.21 12.37 -6.49
N PHE A 3 -3.74 13.37 -5.79
CA PHE A 3 -4.16 13.26 -4.38
C PHE A 3 -5.57 12.69 -4.27
N ILE A 4 -5.82 11.57 -4.97
CA ILE A 4 -7.13 10.95 -5.00
C ILE A 4 -7.30 10.09 -3.75
N LYS A 5 -8.42 10.29 -3.06
CA LYS A 5 -8.91 9.40 -2.01
C LYS A 5 -10.07 8.59 -2.56
N ARG A 6 -10.04 7.28 -2.35
CA ARG A 6 -11.03 6.33 -2.85
C ARG A 6 -11.84 5.74 -1.71
N LEU A 7 -13.10 5.48 -2.00
CA LEU A 7 -13.96 4.70 -1.12
C LEU A 7 -13.58 3.22 -1.22
N ILE A 8 -13.01 2.68 -0.15
CA ILE A 8 -12.57 1.29 -0.06
C ILE A 8 -13.70 0.41 0.49
N GLY A 9 -14.30 0.84 1.60
CA GLY A 9 -15.35 0.10 2.32
C GLY A 9 -16.61 0.93 2.54
N LYS A 10 -17.75 0.25 2.45
CA LYS A 10 -19.11 0.78 2.69
C LYS A 10 -19.69 0.17 3.98
N PRO A 11 -20.82 0.68 4.50
CA PRO A 11 -21.42 0.12 5.71
C PRO A 11 -21.62 -1.39 5.64
N GLY A 12 -21.26 -2.08 6.71
CA GLY A 12 -21.32 -3.53 6.81
C GLY A 12 -20.13 -4.27 6.20
N ASP A 13 -19.28 -3.62 5.39
CA ASP A 13 -18.05 -4.23 4.90
C ASP A 13 -17.06 -4.48 6.04
N THR A 14 -16.21 -5.47 5.85
CA THR A 14 -15.08 -5.78 6.71
C THR A 14 -13.79 -5.46 5.98
N ILE A 15 -12.92 -4.65 6.59
CA ILE A 15 -11.67 -4.17 5.99
C ILE A 15 -10.47 -4.73 6.75
N GLN A 16 -9.47 -5.18 5.99
CA GLN A 16 -8.15 -5.53 6.49
C GLN A 16 -7.10 -5.00 5.52
N VAL A 17 -5.99 -4.49 6.04
CA VAL A 17 -4.79 -4.20 5.26
C VAL A 17 -3.66 -5.04 5.82
N LYS A 18 -2.91 -5.70 4.92
CA LYS A 18 -1.71 -6.45 5.26
C LYS A 18 -0.53 -5.76 4.59
N GLY A 19 0.49 -5.43 5.38
CA GLY A 19 1.70 -4.78 4.90
C GLY A 19 2.56 -5.73 4.07
N ALA A 20 3.34 -5.16 3.16
CA ALA A 20 4.33 -5.90 2.39
C ALA A 20 5.43 -6.50 3.28
N GLN A 21 6.00 -7.63 2.86
CA GLN A 21 7.11 -8.30 3.54
C GLN A 21 8.12 -8.84 2.52
N ILE A 22 9.40 -8.84 2.92
CA ILE A 22 10.47 -9.58 2.24
C ILE A 22 10.88 -10.72 3.16
N LEU A 23 10.96 -11.93 2.62
CA LEU A 23 11.47 -13.09 3.32
C LEU A 23 12.82 -13.48 2.72
N ILE A 24 13.80 -13.72 3.59
CA ILE A 24 15.13 -14.21 3.24
C ILE A 24 15.25 -15.63 3.79
N ASP A 25 15.45 -16.60 2.89
CA ASP A 25 15.52 -18.02 3.23
C ASP A 25 14.30 -18.54 4.03
N GLY A 26 13.16 -17.89 3.84
CA GLY A 26 11.89 -18.23 4.48
C GLY A 26 11.57 -17.42 5.74
N GLU A 27 12.53 -16.66 6.26
CA GLU A 27 12.33 -15.83 7.45
C GLU A 27 11.97 -14.38 7.07
N PRO A 28 10.93 -13.78 7.70
CA PRO A 28 10.55 -12.41 7.42
C PRO A 28 11.63 -11.43 7.90
N VAL A 29 11.88 -10.41 7.09
CA VAL A 29 12.80 -9.33 7.41
C VAL A 29 12.01 -8.14 7.94
N GLU A 30 12.33 -7.73 9.16
CA GLU A 30 11.85 -6.46 9.72
C GLU A 30 12.73 -5.32 9.18
N PRO A 31 12.20 -4.38 8.37
CA PRO A 31 12.99 -3.31 7.76
C PRO A 31 13.78 -2.47 8.77
N GLN A 32 13.23 -2.28 9.97
CA GLN A 32 13.85 -1.50 11.04
C GLN A 32 15.11 -2.17 11.58
N SER A 33 15.18 -3.50 11.54
CA SER A 33 16.40 -4.24 11.89
C SER A 33 17.56 -3.97 10.90
N LEU A 34 17.24 -3.49 9.71
CA LEU A 34 18.19 -3.14 8.65
C LEU A 34 18.41 -1.63 8.49
N GLY A 35 17.84 -0.83 9.41
CA GLY A 35 17.97 0.63 9.42
C GLY A 35 16.99 1.39 8.53
N SER A 36 15.97 0.72 8.01
CA SER A 36 14.94 1.33 7.15
C SER A 36 13.58 1.39 7.85
N TYR A 37 12.73 2.32 7.45
CA TYR A 37 11.43 2.52 8.11
C TYR A 37 10.38 1.48 7.72
N ASP A 38 10.42 1.07 6.45
CA ASP A 38 9.47 0.16 5.82
C ASP A 38 10.16 -0.63 4.67
N VAL A 39 9.47 -1.64 4.14
CA VAL A 39 10.02 -2.53 3.08
C VAL A 39 10.33 -1.76 1.80
N HIS A 40 9.49 -0.80 1.41
CA HIS A 40 9.69 -0.01 0.20
C HIS A 40 10.88 0.93 0.35
N ALA A 41 11.05 1.56 1.51
CA ALA A 41 12.22 2.38 1.87
C ALA A 41 13.50 1.55 1.82
N TYR A 42 13.49 0.36 2.41
CA TYR A 42 14.62 -0.56 2.34
C TYR A 42 15.01 -0.90 0.90
N VAL A 43 14.04 -1.26 0.06
CA VAL A 43 14.28 -1.53 -1.36
C VAL A 43 14.79 -0.29 -2.10
N ARG A 44 14.21 0.90 -1.85
CA ARG A 44 14.66 2.17 -2.45
C ARG A 44 16.11 2.49 -2.11
N GLU A 45 16.48 2.41 -0.85
CA GLU A 45 17.83 2.70 -0.35
C GLU A 45 18.86 1.76 -0.97
N ARG A 46 18.59 0.45 -0.98
CA ARG A 46 19.49 -0.55 -1.57
C ARG A 46 19.65 -0.42 -3.08
N LEU A 47 18.64 0.12 -3.74
CA LEU A 47 18.65 0.41 -5.17
C LEU A 47 19.22 1.80 -5.51
N GLY A 48 19.61 2.60 -4.52
CA GLY A 48 20.07 3.97 -4.74
C GLY A 48 19.01 4.88 -5.36
N LEU A 49 17.73 4.61 -5.08
CA LEU A 49 16.61 5.41 -5.57
C LEU A 49 16.40 6.65 -4.70
N ILE A 50 15.82 7.69 -5.28
CA ILE A 50 15.33 8.83 -4.52
C ILE A 50 14.18 8.41 -3.57
N PRO A 51 13.98 9.07 -2.42
CA PRO A 51 13.00 8.66 -1.41
C PRO A 51 11.57 8.49 -1.92
N ASP A 52 11.14 9.33 -2.88
CA ASP A 52 9.76 9.33 -3.40
C ASP A 52 9.57 8.44 -4.64
N ALA A 53 10.59 7.68 -5.05
CA ALA A 53 10.49 6.79 -6.20
C ALA A 53 9.38 5.75 -5.96
N ALA A 54 8.45 5.62 -6.91
CA ALA A 54 7.42 4.59 -6.84
C ALA A 54 8.06 3.22 -6.94
N VAL A 55 7.92 2.44 -5.86
CA VAL A 55 8.28 1.04 -5.82
C VAL A 55 7.02 0.22 -5.59
N LYS A 56 6.75 -0.74 -6.49
CA LYS A 56 5.63 -1.68 -6.31
C LYS A 56 6.16 -3.09 -6.32
N LEU A 57 5.82 -3.84 -5.28
CA LEU A 57 6.35 -5.17 -5.04
C LEU A 57 5.41 -6.22 -5.65
N TYR A 58 6.00 -7.22 -6.30
CA TYR A 58 5.31 -8.40 -6.81
C TYR A 58 6.07 -9.65 -6.37
N PRO A 59 5.41 -10.82 -6.31
CA PRO A 59 6.05 -12.04 -5.82
C PRO A 59 7.39 -12.37 -6.49
N ASP A 60 7.48 -12.09 -7.80
CA ASP A 60 8.63 -12.48 -8.61
C ASP A 60 9.48 -11.28 -9.11
N TYR A 61 9.05 -10.04 -8.86
CA TYR A 61 9.74 -8.85 -9.37
C TYR A 61 9.36 -7.56 -8.65
N VAL A 62 10.15 -6.51 -8.89
CA VAL A 62 9.88 -5.15 -8.43
C VAL A 62 9.66 -4.23 -9.62
N LEU A 63 8.59 -3.44 -9.57
CA LEU A 63 8.42 -2.29 -10.45
C LEU A 63 9.06 -1.05 -9.80
N VAL A 64 9.85 -0.32 -10.59
CA VAL A 64 10.35 1.01 -10.23
C VAL A 64 9.82 1.98 -11.26
N GLU A 65 9.09 3.01 -10.81
CA GLU A 65 8.44 3.99 -11.69
C GLU A 65 7.58 3.32 -12.79
N GLY A 66 6.85 2.26 -12.41
CA GLY A 66 5.96 1.51 -13.29
C GLY A 66 6.67 0.57 -14.28
N LYS A 67 8.00 0.47 -14.25
CA LYS A 67 8.78 -0.44 -15.11
C LYS A 67 9.33 -1.60 -14.30
N LYS A 68 9.18 -2.83 -14.80
CA LYS A 68 9.84 -4.01 -14.22
C LYS A 68 11.34 -3.80 -14.31
N LYS A 69 12.01 -3.79 -13.17
CA LYS A 69 13.42 -3.44 -13.09
C LYS A 69 14.29 -4.52 -12.45
N TYR A 70 13.76 -5.24 -11.47
CA TYR A 70 14.51 -6.29 -10.75
C TYR A 70 13.66 -7.54 -10.60
N ASP A 71 14.24 -8.71 -10.83
CA ASP A 71 13.69 -9.98 -10.37
C ASP A 71 14.21 -10.36 -8.96
N THR A 72 13.72 -11.46 -8.39
CA THR A 72 14.10 -11.88 -7.03
C THR A 72 15.57 -12.30 -6.90
N LYS A 73 16.23 -12.75 -7.97
CA LYS A 73 17.66 -13.11 -7.94
C LYS A 73 18.52 -11.86 -7.93
N GLU A 74 18.21 -10.90 -8.80
CA GLU A 74 18.88 -9.61 -8.82
C GLU A 74 18.66 -8.87 -7.49
N LEU A 75 17.47 -9.00 -6.91
CA LEU A 75 17.17 -8.42 -5.61
C LEU A 75 18.02 -9.05 -4.50
N ALA A 76 18.30 -10.35 -4.51
CA ALA A 76 19.18 -11.00 -3.54
C ALA A 76 20.56 -10.34 -3.50
N THR A 77 21.17 -10.11 -4.66
CA THR A 77 22.46 -9.42 -4.78
C THR A 77 22.39 -7.97 -4.31
N VAL A 78 21.37 -7.22 -4.75
CA VAL A 78 21.15 -5.82 -4.37
C VAL A 78 20.98 -5.65 -2.85
N LEU A 79 20.26 -6.57 -2.22
CA LEU A 79 20.00 -6.53 -0.79
C LEU A 79 21.19 -7.02 0.06
N GLY A 80 22.25 -7.55 -0.56
CA GLY A 80 23.44 -8.06 0.12
C GLY A 80 23.32 -9.50 0.62
N HIS A 81 22.38 -10.26 0.06
CA HIS A 81 22.07 -11.65 0.42
C HIS A 81 22.31 -12.57 -0.78
N GLU A 82 23.48 -12.47 -1.41
CA GLU A 82 23.83 -13.28 -2.57
C GLU A 82 23.78 -14.78 -2.22
N GLY A 83 23.07 -15.55 -3.06
CA GLY A 83 22.85 -16.98 -2.83
C GLY A 83 21.63 -17.31 -1.95
N ALA A 84 21.05 -16.33 -1.25
CA ALA A 84 19.83 -16.52 -0.48
C ALA A 84 18.59 -16.56 -1.38
N LYS A 85 17.55 -17.26 -0.92
CA LYS A 85 16.24 -17.26 -1.58
C LYS A 85 15.43 -16.07 -1.09
N ILE A 86 15.20 -15.11 -1.98
CA ILE A 86 14.31 -13.97 -1.71
C ILE A 86 12.88 -14.31 -2.14
N GLN A 87 11.93 -14.08 -1.24
CA GLN A 87 10.50 -14.11 -1.53
C GLN A 87 9.87 -12.78 -1.14
N ILE A 88 9.03 -12.25 -2.03
CA ILE A 88 8.27 -11.03 -1.78
C ILE A 88 6.82 -11.42 -1.48
N VAL A 89 6.29 -10.94 -0.37
CA VAL A 89 4.85 -10.97 -0.07
C VAL A 89 4.36 -9.53 -0.23
N PRO A 90 3.66 -9.20 -1.34
CA PRO A 90 3.19 -7.84 -1.56
C PRO A 90 2.10 -7.48 -0.55
N GLY A 91 2.06 -6.20 -0.17
CA GLY A 91 0.99 -5.66 0.67
C GLY A 91 -0.35 -5.68 -0.05
N GLN A 92 -1.42 -5.91 0.69
CA GLN A 92 -2.76 -6.09 0.12
C GLN A 92 -3.83 -5.46 1.01
N THR A 93 -4.84 -4.88 0.36
CA THR A 93 -6.10 -4.50 1.02
C THR A 93 -7.14 -5.56 0.73
N LEU A 94 -7.82 -6.02 1.77
CA LEU A 94 -8.90 -6.98 1.71
C LEU A 94 -10.21 -6.29 2.10
N ARG A 95 -11.26 -6.54 1.32
CA ARG A 95 -12.64 -6.20 1.63
C ARG A 95 -13.47 -7.47 1.67
N ASN A 96 -14.14 -7.71 2.79
CA ASN A 96 -14.93 -8.93 3.02
C ASN A 96 -14.10 -10.20 2.77
N GLY A 97 -12.84 -10.18 3.22
CA GLY A 97 -11.88 -11.28 3.05
C GLY A 97 -11.33 -11.48 1.63
N LYS A 98 -11.72 -10.64 0.66
CA LYS A 98 -11.23 -10.71 -0.72
C LYS A 98 -10.23 -9.59 -0.98
N VAL A 99 -9.10 -9.94 -1.59
CA VAL A 99 -8.13 -8.96 -2.08
C VAL A 99 -8.81 -8.02 -3.07
N LEU A 100 -8.61 -6.71 -2.88
CA LEU A 100 -9.05 -5.69 -3.81
C LEU A 100 -8.04 -5.57 -4.97
N ASP A 101 -8.55 -5.47 -6.19
CA ASP A 101 -7.74 -5.08 -7.34
C ASP A 101 -7.59 -3.56 -7.38
N GLU A 102 -6.36 -3.09 -7.21
CA GLU A 102 -6.05 -1.67 -6.99
C GLU A 102 -4.96 -1.18 -7.95
N PRO A 103 -5.26 -1.14 -9.27
CA PRO A 103 -4.28 -0.75 -10.29
C PRO A 103 -3.86 0.72 -10.17
N TYR A 104 -4.63 1.52 -9.44
CA TYR A 104 -4.39 2.95 -9.21
C TYR A 104 -3.34 3.25 -8.13
N THR A 105 -2.95 2.28 -7.29
CA THR A 105 -1.96 2.54 -6.24
C THR A 105 -0.55 2.60 -6.81
N ARG A 106 0.22 3.58 -6.35
CA ARG A 106 1.65 3.69 -6.68
C ARG A 106 2.46 2.56 -6.04
N GLU A 107 2.11 2.24 -4.80
CA GLU A 107 2.78 1.26 -3.95
C GLU A 107 1.72 0.39 -3.28
N ASP A 108 2.09 -0.84 -2.96
CA ASP A 108 1.33 -1.67 -2.04
C ASP A 108 1.48 -1.16 -0.60
N PRO A 109 0.47 -1.38 0.27
CA PRO A 109 0.55 -0.98 1.68
C PRO A 109 1.76 -1.57 2.39
N ASP A 110 2.42 -0.78 3.23
CA ASP A 110 3.54 -1.21 4.09
C ASP A 110 3.14 -1.33 5.58
N TYR A 111 1.86 -1.17 5.88
CA TYR A 111 1.30 -1.24 7.22
C TYR A 111 0.21 -2.32 7.33
N ASN A 112 -0.02 -2.77 8.56
CA ASN A 112 -1.18 -3.59 8.90
C ASN A 112 -2.32 -2.70 9.41
N TYR A 113 -3.55 -3.00 9.00
CA TYR A 113 -4.76 -2.37 9.54
C TYR A 113 -5.85 -3.43 9.77
N PRO A 114 -6.42 -3.54 10.99
CA PRO A 114 -6.03 -2.82 12.20
C PRO A 114 -4.57 -3.12 12.59
N GLU A 115 -3.98 -2.25 13.39
CA GLU A 115 -2.63 -2.48 13.93
C GLU A 115 -2.70 -3.70 14.85
N ASP A 116 -1.84 -4.69 14.62
CA ASP A 116 -1.92 -6.07 15.15
C ASP A 116 -2.85 -7.04 14.37
N THR A 117 -2.25 -8.12 13.87
CA THR A 117 -2.96 -9.23 13.22
C THR A 117 -3.74 -10.13 14.18
N SER A 118 -3.53 -9.96 15.49
CA SER A 118 -4.29 -10.63 16.53
C SER A 118 -5.72 -10.09 16.66
N GLU A 119 -5.96 -8.84 16.20
CA GLU A 119 -7.29 -8.26 16.11
C GLU A 119 -8.00 -8.69 14.81
N PRO A 120 -9.31 -9.01 14.88
CA PRO A 120 -10.06 -9.35 13.69
C PRO A 120 -10.17 -8.14 12.75
N PRO A 121 -10.31 -8.36 11.43
CA PRO A 121 -10.61 -7.32 10.46
C PRO A 121 -11.73 -6.37 10.91
N VAL A 122 -11.58 -5.06 10.65
CA VAL A 122 -12.51 -4.03 11.11
C VAL A 122 -13.83 -4.11 10.35
N LYS A 123 -14.93 -4.39 11.05
CA LYS A 123 -16.29 -4.32 10.49
C LYS A 123 -16.84 -2.90 10.60
N LEU A 124 -17.21 -2.32 9.47
CA LEU A 124 -17.77 -0.96 9.39
C LEU A 124 -19.22 -0.95 9.87
N GLY A 125 -19.56 0.05 10.70
CA GLY A 125 -20.93 0.32 11.13
C GLY A 125 -21.85 0.82 10.01
N ASP A 126 -23.15 0.90 10.32
CA ASP A 126 -24.21 1.25 9.36
C ASP A 126 -24.06 2.65 8.73
N ASP A 127 -23.33 3.54 9.39
CA ASP A 127 -23.05 4.91 8.95
C ASP A 127 -21.57 5.19 8.69
N GLU A 128 -20.74 4.15 8.54
CA GLU A 128 -19.29 4.27 8.37
C GLU A 128 -18.82 3.96 6.96
N LEU A 129 -17.76 4.66 6.57
CA LEU A 129 -17.05 4.48 5.30
C LEU A 129 -15.57 4.31 5.61
N PHE A 130 -14.89 3.51 4.79
CA PHE A 130 -13.43 3.41 4.85
C PHE A 130 -12.84 4.01 3.59
N MET A 131 -12.01 5.04 3.73
CA MET A 131 -11.41 5.74 2.60
C MET A 131 -9.89 5.71 2.68
N MET A 132 -9.24 5.43 1.55
CA MET A 132 -7.78 5.46 1.45
C MET A 132 -7.30 6.24 0.23
N GLY A 133 -6.15 6.89 0.35
CA GLY A 133 -5.45 7.55 -0.74
C GLY A 133 -4.79 6.57 -1.72
N ASP A 134 -4.56 7.04 -2.95
CA ASP A 134 -3.78 6.30 -3.96
C ASP A 134 -2.29 6.19 -3.59
N ASN A 135 -1.78 7.16 -2.83
CA ASN A 135 -0.46 7.12 -2.21
C ASN A 135 -0.58 6.49 -0.81
N ARG A 136 -0.73 5.17 -0.76
CA ARG A 136 -1.14 4.40 0.43
C ARG A 136 -0.37 4.75 1.69
N ASN A 137 0.95 4.69 1.59
CA ASN A 137 1.85 4.76 2.74
C ASN A 137 2.05 6.20 3.25
N HIS A 138 1.59 7.19 2.47
CA HIS A 138 1.78 8.61 2.79
C HIS A 138 0.46 9.39 2.96
N SER A 139 -0.69 8.71 2.95
CA SER A 139 -1.98 9.40 3.06
C SER A 139 -2.49 9.35 4.49
N LYS A 140 -2.82 10.51 5.08
CA LYS A 140 -3.56 10.55 6.34
C LYS A 140 -5.04 10.28 6.05
N ASP A 141 -5.49 9.05 6.27
CA ASP A 141 -6.84 8.58 5.96
C ASP A 141 -7.34 7.51 6.95
N SER A 142 -8.36 6.72 6.59
CA SER A 142 -9.03 5.83 7.53
C SER A 142 -8.13 4.78 8.16
N HIS A 143 -6.95 4.47 7.59
CA HIS A 143 -6.00 3.59 8.26
C HIS A 143 -5.33 4.23 9.50
N ILE A 144 -5.30 5.56 9.61
CA ILE A 144 -4.71 6.29 10.75
C ILE A 144 -5.79 6.70 11.76
N TRP A 145 -6.89 7.29 11.28
CA TRP A 145 -7.94 7.86 12.15
C TRP A 145 -9.23 7.05 12.19
N GLY A 146 -9.24 5.87 11.57
CA GLY A 146 -10.37 4.95 11.58
C GLY A 146 -11.48 5.29 10.59
N PRO A 147 -12.62 4.58 10.66
CA PRO A 147 -13.74 4.77 9.76
C PRO A 147 -14.32 6.19 9.79
N LEU A 148 -14.66 6.71 8.61
CA LEU A 148 -15.31 8.00 8.43
C LEU A 148 -16.84 7.86 8.56
N LYS A 149 -17.44 8.61 9.49
CA LYS A 149 -18.89 8.73 9.58
C LYS A 149 -19.46 9.45 8.36
N ARG A 150 -20.49 8.88 7.72
CA ARG A 150 -21.12 9.39 6.48
C ARG A 150 -21.60 10.83 6.60
N LYS A 151 -22.08 11.24 7.79
CA LYS A 151 -22.50 12.63 8.06
C LYS A 151 -21.38 13.67 7.91
N ASN A 152 -20.12 13.24 8.01
CA ASN A 152 -18.94 14.11 7.86
C ASN A 152 -18.49 14.19 6.39
N VAL A 153 -19.17 13.50 5.46
CA VAL A 153 -18.90 13.61 4.02
C VAL A 153 -19.61 14.84 3.49
N VAL A 154 -18.83 15.91 3.23
CA VAL A 154 -19.35 17.20 2.75
C VAL A 154 -19.77 17.15 1.28
N GLY A 155 -19.31 16.16 0.50
CA GLY A 155 -19.75 15.93 -0.88
C GLY A 155 -19.00 14.78 -1.58
N HIS A 156 -19.59 14.23 -2.66
CA HIS A 156 -18.90 13.32 -3.56
C HIS A 156 -17.96 14.15 -4.45
N ALA A 157 -16.68 13.79 -4.55
CA ALA A 157 -15.75 14.49 -5.42
C ALA A 157 -16.08 14.21 -6.90
N VAL A 158 -16.96 15.03 -7.48
CA VAL A 158 -17.34 14.95 -8.91
C VAL A 158 -16.39 15.74 -9.83
N VAL A 159 -15.42 16.46 -9.25
CA VAL A 159 -14.50 17.36 -9.97
C VAL A 159 -13.06 17.16 -9.50
N LEU A 160 -12.18 16.71 -10.41
CA LEU A 160 -10.72 16.82 -10.29
C LEU A 160 -10.32 18.28 -10.56
N PHE A 161 -9.98 19.04 -9.52
CA PHE A 161 -9.64 20.47 -9.64
C PHE A 161 -8.13 20.75 -9.74
N TRP A 162 -7.25 19.76 -9.54
CA TRP A 162 -5.80 19.93 -9.63
C TRP A 162 -5.05 18.62 -9.92
N PRO A 163 -3.99 18.61 -10.76
CA PRO A 163 -3.46 19.74 -11.54
C PRO A 163 -4.38 20.14 -12.71
N PRO A 164 -4.36 21.41 -13.16
CA PRO A 164 -5.38 21.99 -14.05
C PRO A 164 -5.43 21.35 -15.45
N ASN A 165 -4.39 20.60 -15.82
CA ASN A 165 -4.33 19.80 -17.05
C ASN A 165 -5.02 18.43 -16.96
N ARG A 166 -5.66 18.09 -15.83
CA ARG A 166 -6.43 16.85 -15.61
C ARG A 166 -7.91 17.08 -15.30
N MET A 167 -8.44 18.28 -15.58
CA MET A 167 -9.87 18.57 -15.41
C MET A 167 -10.70 17.67 -16.32
N GLY A 168 -11.50 16.78 -15.73
CA GLY A 168 -12.41 15.87 -16.42
C GLY A 168 -13.43 15.26 -15.46
N LEU A 169 -14.58 14.83 -15.99
CA LEU A 169 -15.58 14.08 -15.21
C LEU A 169 -15.03 12.70 -14.86
N ILE A 170 -15.03 12.36 -13.57
CA ILE A 170 -14.82 10.99 -13.11
C ILE A 170 -16.11 10.21 -13.41
N ARG A 171 -16.01 9.15 -14.22
CA ARG A 171 -17.10 8.19 -14.46
C ARG A 171 -17.03 7.03 -13.48
#